data_AF-A0AAV4FXA4-F1
#
_entry.id   AF-A0AAV4FXA4-F1
#
_cell.length_a   1.000
_cell.length_b   1.000
_cell.length_c   1.000
_cell.angle_alpha   90.00
_cell.angle_beta   90.00
_cell.angle_gamma   90.00
#
_symmetry.space_group_name_H-M   'P 1'
#
loop_
_entity.id
_entity.type
_entity.pdbx_description
1 polymer ?
#
loop_
_entity_poly.entity_id
_entity_poly.type
_entity_poly.pdbx_seq_one_letter_code
_entity_poly.pdbx_strand_id
1 'polypeptide(L)'
;MKCILATLMLLVAAVVADDACLSNSLCTCELTDGNLIDLSPLRDEQFTVIDPNGDWTYEYRPCAPFKEGDNCTDVVLCQMQQLVGAMQNSLGNPDTAKFLKVEDKYMIRYEGDGERVSLVDLVCSTSDNSTFTFDMEAPSGTYNFELTSPFACEIAQNKSSSTSTTSTTTPTSTTTKSSSTTKSSSTTKSSSTTKSSSTTKSSSTTKSSSTTSAKSTKSSTIKPVTTTQGASAVSSSIFGVLSLALYTLVRSI
;
A
#
# COMPACT_ATOMS: atom_id res chain seq x y z
N MET A 1 -27.08 -33.13 -43.43
CA MET A 1 -26.14 -32.05 -43.03
C MET A 1 -26.84 -31.23 -41.93
N LYS A 2 -26.95 -31.74 -40.70
CA LYS A 2 -26.02 -31.56 -39.56
C LYS A 2 -25.61 -30.08 -39.33
N CYS A 3 -26.60 -29.21 -39.13
CA CYS A 3 -26.40 -27.95 -38.40
C CYS A 3 -26.47 -28.25 -36.91
N ILE A 4 -25.36 -28.74 -36.34
CA ILE A 4 -25.10 -28.65 -34.90
C ILE A 4 -24.70 -27.20 -34.66
N LEU A 5 -25.69 -26.31 -34.70
CA LEU A 5 -25.58 -24.95 -34.22
C LEU A 5 -25.76 -25.02 -32.70
N ALA A 6 -24.80 -25.67 -32.04
CA ALA A 6 -24.69 -25.65 -30.59
C ALA A 6 -24.26 -24.22 -30.23
N THR A 7 -25.25 -23.38 -29.97
CA THR A 7 -25.15 -22.16 -29.18
C THR A 7 -24.46 -22.51 -27.86
N LEU A 8 -23.14 -22.42 -27.88
CA LEU A 8 -22.31 -22.25 -26.69
C LEU A 8 -22.68 -20.88 -26.12
N MET A 9 -23.81 -20.81 -25.42
CA MET A 9 -24.08 -19.74 -24.47
C MET A 9 -22.98 -19.83 -23.42
N LEU A 10 -21.93 -19.06 -23.64
CA LEU A 10 -20.90 -18.80 -22.67
C LEU A 10 -21.58 -18.00 -21.55
N LEU A 11 -22.06 -18.73 -20.55
CA LEU A 11 -22.62 -18.17 -19.33
C LEU A 11 -21.43 -17.58 -18.56
N VAL A 12 -21.07 -16.34 -18.89
CA VAL A 12 -20.12 -15.55 -18.13
C VAL A 12 -20.81 -15.23 -16.82
N ALA A 13 -20.64 -16.09 -15.82
CA ALA A 13 -20.95 -15.73 -14.45
C ALA A 13 -20.04 -14.55 -14.11
N ALA A 14 -20.61 -13.35 -14.04
CA ALA A 14 -19.91 -12.21 -13.48
C ALA A 14 -19.56 -12.59 -12.04
N VAL A 15 -18.27 -12.71 -11.75
CA VAL A 15 -17.81 -12.84 -10.37
C VAL A 15 -18.10 -11.49 -9.72
N VAL A 16 -19.17 -11.44 -8.94
CA VAL A 16 -19.49 -10.26 -8.14
C VAL A 16 -18.54 -10.31 -6.96
N ALA A 17 -17.65 -9.32 -6.85
CA ALA A 17 -16.89 -9.12 -5.62
C ALA A 17 -17.86 -8.56 -4.57
N ASP A 18 -18.11 -9.34 -3.54
CA ASP A 18 -18.96 -8.91 -2.44
C ASP A 18 -18.17 -8.01 -1.49
N ASP A 19 -18.85 -7.00 -0.93
CA ASP A 19 -18.30 -6.23 0.18
C ASP A 19 -18.08 -7.21 1.35
N ALA A 20 -16.82 -7.38 1.75
CA ALA A 20 -16.47 -8.34 2.77
C ALA A 20 -16.93 -7.90 4.16
N CYS A 21 -17.19 -6.61 4.36
CA CYS A 21 -17.23 -6.01 5.68
C CYS A 21 -18.53 -5.28 5.96
N LEU A 22 -19.05 -5.51 7.17
CA LEU A 22 -20.21 -4.82 7.70
C LEU A 22 -19.84 -3.42 8.23
N SER A 23 -18.63 -3.27 8.75
CA SER A 23 -18.07 -2.02 9.24
C SER A 23 -16.62 -1.89 8.78
N ASN A 24 -16.33 -0.77 8.13
CA ASN A 24 -15.03 -0.48 7.56
C ASN A 24 -14.33 0.60 8.38
N SER A 25 -13.17 0.26 8.93
CA SER A 25 -12.12 1.24 9.22
C SER A 25 -10.94 0.97 8.29
N LEU A 26 -10.00 1.90 8.22
CA LEU A 26 -8.79 1.73 7.42
C LEU A 26 -8.01 0.44 7.77
N CYS A 27 -8.09 0.00 9.04
CA CYS A 27 -7.31 -1.10 9.59
C CYS A 27 -8.13 -2.35 9.91
N THR A 28 -9.44 -2.22 10.04
CA THR A 28 -10.27 -3.27 10.64
C THR A 28 -11.49 -3.49 9.78
N CYS A 29 -11.78 -4.76 9.56
CA CYS A 29 -12.96 -5.22 8.84
C CYS A 29 -13.69 -6.25 9.68
N GLU A 30 -14.92 -5.94 10.09
CA GLU A 30 -15.83 -6.94 10.66
C GLU A 30 -16.54 -7.65 9.52
N LEU A 31 -16.26 -8.94 9.37
CA LEU A 31 -16.76 -9.80 8.30
C LEU A 31 -18.24 -10.15 8.52
N THR A 32 -18.92 -10.53 7.44
CA THR A 32 -20.37 -10.87 7.48
C THR A 32 -20.71 -12.06 8.36
N ASP A 33 -19.75 -12.94 8.64
CA ASP A 33 -19.88 -14.09 9.53
C ASP A 33 -19.57 -13.75 11.01
N GLY A 34 -19.19 -12.50 11.28
CA GLY A 34 -18.81 -12.00 12.60
C GLY A 34 -17.32 -12.16 12.91
N ASN A 35 -16.51 -12.73 12.02
CA ASN A 35 -15.06 -12.73 12.18
C ASN A 35 -14.48 -11.32 11.96
N LEU A 36 -13.23 -11.10 12.34
CA LEU A 36 -12.55 -9.82 12.21
C LEU A 36 -11.21 -9.99 11.50
N ILE A 37 -10.92 -9.13 10.53
CA ILE A 37 -9.55 -8.88 10.07
C ILE A 37 -9.06 -7.60 10.75
N ASP A 38 -7.94 -7.68 11.47
CA ASP A 38 -7.37 -6.57 12.22
C ASP A 38 -5.91 -6.31 11.84
N LEU A 39 -5.70 -5.33 10.96
CA LEU A 39 -4.38 -4.84 10.55
C LEU A 39 -3.83 -3.76 11.48
N SER A 40 -4.53 -3.39 12.57
CA SER A 40 -4.08 -2.34 13.50
C SER A 40 -2.66 -2.55 14.05
N PRO A 41 -2.15 -3.79 14.25
CA PRO A 41 -0.76 -4.00 14.62
C PRO A 41 0.26 -3.48 13.59
N LEU A 42 -0.16 -3.28 12.34
CA LEU A 42 0.65 -2.72 11.24
C LEU A 42 0.53 -1.19 11.13
N ARG A 43 -0.04 -0.49 12.11
CA ARG A 43 -0.25 0.97 12.07
C ARG A 43 1.02 1.78 11.87
N ASP A 44 2.07 1.38 12.57
CA ASP A 44 3.36 2.07 12.52
C ASP A 44 4.33 1.44 11.52
N GLU A 45 3.91 0.36 10.85
CA GLU A 45 4.69 -0.32 9.84
C GLU A 45 4.62 0.41 8.49
N GLN A 46 5.74 0.37 7.78
CA GLN A 46 5.86 0.86 6.42
C GLN A 46 6.57 -0.20 5.58
N PHE A 47 5.96 -0.53 4.45
CA PHE A 47 6.51 -1.46 3.49
C PHE A 47 7.03 -0.71 2.27
N THR A 48 8.15 -1.20 1.72
CA THR A 48 8.72 -0.68 0.49
C THR A 48 9.03 -1.83 -0.45
N VAL A 49 8.58 -1.74 -1.69
CA VAL A 49 8.87 -2.73 -2.74
C VAL A 49 9.28 -2.03 -4.02
N ILE A 50 10.21 -2.62 -4.77
CA ILE A 50 10.67 -2.13 -6.06
C ILE A 50 10.07 -3.04 -7.14
N ASP A 51 9.61 -2.45 -8.24
CA ASP A 51 9.08 -3.22 -9.37
C ASP A 51 10.18 -4.08 -10.03
N PRO A 52 9.82 -5.14 -10.80
CA PRO A 52 10.81 -6.00 -11.44
C PRO A 52 11.78 -5.29 -12.38
N ASN A 53 11.40 -4.14 -12.95
CA ASN A 53 12.25 -3.37 -13.84
C ASN A 53 13.23 -2.45 -13.08
N GLY A 54 12.96 -2.16 -11.80
CA GLY A 54 13.76 -1.24 -11.00
C GLY A 54 13.45 0.24 -11.27
N ASP A 55 12.40 0.54 -12.03
CA ASP A 55 12.03 1.90 -12.43
C ASP A 55 11.16 2.57 -11.35
N TRP A 56 10.37 1.78 -10.62
CA TRP A 56 9.38 2.26 -9.66
C TRP A 56 9.57 1.66 -8.28
N THR A 57 9.45 2.50 -7.26
CA THR A 57 9.38 2.10 -5.85
C THR A 57 7.99 2.39 -5.33
N TYR A 58 7.41 1.43 -4.62
CA TYR A 58 6.10 1.56 -3.99
C TYR A 58 6.27 1.55 -2.48
N GLU A 59 5.64 2.51 -1.81
CA GLU A 59 5.58 2.58 -0.35
C GLU A 59 4.15 2.40 0.12
N TYR A 60 3.95 1.54 1.11
CA TYR A 60 2.64 1.20 1.64
C TYR A 60 2.60 1.28 3.16
N ARG A 61 1.54 1.90 3.69
CA ARG A 61 1.21 1.96 5.12
C ARG A 61 -0.26 1.59 5.29
N PRO A 62 -0.59 0.34 5.69
CA PRO A 62 -1.96 -0.16 5.68
C PRO A 62 -2.95 0.67 6.50
N CYS A 63 -2.45 1.33 7.54
CA CYS A 63 -3.24 1.77 8.67
C CYS A 63 -3.06 3.22 9.08
N ALA A 64 -2.11 3.91 8.45
CA ALA A 64 -1.81 5.29 8.74
C ALA A 64 -1.36 5.97 7.46
N PRO A 65 -1.98 7.09 7.07
CA PRO A 65 -1.51 7.82 5.91
C PRO A 65 -0.11 8.39 6.14
N PHE A 66 0.62 8.59 5.05
CA PHE A 66 1.90 9.30 5.06
C PHE A 66 1.69 10.75 5.50
N LYS A 67 2.59 11.23 6.37
CA LYS A 67 2.55 12.59 6.92
C LYS A 67 3.37 13.60 6.10
N GLU A 68 4.26 13.11 5.25
CA GLU A 68 5.26 13.89 4.54
C GLU A 68 5.37 13.39 3.10
N GLY A 69 5.71 14.29 2.17
CA GLY A 69 5.72 14.03 0.73
C GLY A 69 5.04 15.18 -0.03
N ASP A 70 5.26 15.27 -1.35
CA ASP A 70 4.62 16.31 -2.17
C ASP A 70 3.28 15.80 -2.73
N ASN A 71 3.27 14.68 -3.43
CA ASN A 71 2.05 14.08 -4.00
C ASN A 71 1.58 12.82 -3.27
N CYS A 72 2.31 12.43 -2.22
CA CYS A 72 1.98 11.29 -1.38
C CYS A 72 1.74 11.69 0.09
N THR A 73 1.27 12.91 0.33
CA THR A 73 0.72 13.31 1.63
C THR A 73 -0.70 12.78 1.77
N ASP A 74 -1.08 12.32 2.96
CA ASP A 74 -2.44 11.87 3.28
C ASP A 74 -2.92 10.65 2.46
N VAL A 75 -1.99 9.88 1.88
CA VAL A 75 -2.26 8.63 1.15
C VAL A 75 -1.71 7.44 1.94
N VAL A 76 -2.19 6.23 1.66
CA VAL A 76 -1.68 4.99 2.28
C VAL A 76 -0.77 4.20 1.36
N LEU A 77 -0.83 4.45 0.06
CA LEU A 77 -0.01 3.78 -0.95
C LEU A 77 0.50 4.81 -1.96
N CYS A 78 1.81 4.82 -2.18
CA CYS A 78 2.51 5.79 -3.01
C CYS A 78 3.41 5.09 -4.01
N GLN A 79 3.45 5.58 -5.25
CA GLN A 79 4.42 5.17 -6.28
C GLN A 79 5.43 6.29 -6.49
N MET A 80 6.71 5.94 -6.57
CA MET A 80 7.81 6.88 -6.74
C MET A 80 8.78 6.42 -7.83
N GLN A 81 9.22 7.34 -8.69
CA GLN A 81 10.25 7.07 -9.70
C GLN A 81 11.65 7.39 -9.15
N GLN A 82 12.58 6.42 -9.19
CA GLN A 82 13.94 6.64 -8.67
C GLN A 82 14.83 7.47 -9.61
N LEU A 83 14.67 7.33 -10.93
CA LEU A 83 15.69 7.77 -11.89
C LEU A 83 15.61 9.23 -12.34
N VAL A 84 14.45 9.89 -12.32
CA VAL A 84 14.25 11.14 -13.10
C VAL A 84 13.67 12.30 -12.29
N GLY A 85 13.82 12.28 -10.96
CA GLY A 85 13.38 13.36 -10.10
C GLY A 85 11.89 13.26 -9.75
N ALA A 86 11.64 12.63 -8.60
CA ALA A 86 10.48 12.80 -7.72
C ALA A 86 9.09 12.75 -8.37
N MET A 87 8.87 11.99 -9.45
CA MET A 87 7.50 11.66 -9.82
C MET A 87 6.91 10.79 -8.70
N GLN A 88 5.94 11.36 -8.01
CA GLN A 88 5.15 10.72 -6.97
C GLN A 88 3.71 10.67 -7.45
N ASN A 89 3.12 9.47 -7.46
CA ASN A 89 1.70 9.26 -7.77
C ASN A 89 1.01 8.65 -6.56
N SER A 90 -0.19 9.14 -6.25
CA SER A 90 -1.04 8.57 -5.22
C SER A 90 -1.70 7.30 -5.73
N LEU A 91 -1.46 6.18 -5.08
CA LEU A 91 -2.04 4.90 -5.45
C LEU A 91 -3.17 4.45 -4.52
N GLY A 92 -3.36 5.10 -3.39
CA GLY A 92 -4.44 4.75 -2.48
C GLY A 92 -4.77 5.83 -1.46
N ASN A 93 -5.97 6.37 -1.55
CA ASN A 93 -6.55 7.24 -0.55
C ASN A 93 -7.17 6.41 0.60
N PRO A 94 -6.82 6.68 1.87
CA PRO A 94 -7.37 5.94 3.01
C PRO A 94 -8.90 5.95 3.09
N ASP A 95 -9.56 7.04 2.69
CA ASP A 95 -11.02 7.18 2.77
C ASP A 95 -11.77 6.31 1.74
N THR A 96 -11.03 5.78 0.75
CA THR A 96 -11.57 4.95 -0.33
C THR A 96 -11.36 3.46 -0.10
N ALA A 97 -10.76 3.09 1.04
CA ALA A 97 -10.49 1.71 1.41
C ALA A 97 -11.77 0.89 1.41
N LYS A 98 -11.79 -0.16 0.60
CA LYS A 98 -12.87 -1.15 0.56
C LYS A 98 -12.29 -2.54 0.64
N PHE A 99 -12.62 -3.25 1.69
CA PHE A 99 -12.30 -4.66 1.82
C PHE A 99 -13.30 -5.47 0.99
N LEU A 100 -12.77 -6.32 0.12
CA LEU A 100 -13.55 -7.16 -0.77
C LEU A 100 -13.21 -8.62 -0.51
N LYS A 101 -14.20 -9.49 -0.70
CA LYS A 101 -13.99 -10.94 -0.70
C LYS A 101 -14.19 -11.43 -2.11
N VAL A 102 -13.15 -12.04 -2.67
CA VAL A 102 -13.20 -12.68 -3.98
C VAL A 102 -12.88 -14.15 -3.77
N GLU A 103 -13.90 -15.00 -3.92
CA GLU A 103 -13.83 -16.41 -3.56
C GLU A 103 -13.47 -16.58 -2.07
N ASP A 104 -12.34 -17.21 -1.77
CA ASP A 104 -11.82 -17.44 -0.42
C ASP A 104 -10.66 -16.51 -0.06
N LYS A 105 -10.49 -15.41 -0.80
CA LYS A 105 -9.43 -14.43 -0.57
C LYS A 105 -10.00 -13.07 -0.18
N TYR A 106 -9.31 -12.40 0.73
CA TYR A 106 -9.59 -11.01 1.09
C TYR A 106 -8.63 -10.09 0.36
N MET A 107 -9.12 -8.93 -0.02
CA MET A 107 -8.31 -7.87 -0.61
C MET A 107 -8.79 -6.51 -0.14
N ILE A 108 -7.91 -5.51 -0.17
CA ILE A 108 -8.27 -4.12 0.04
C ILE A 108 -8.12 -3.37 -1.27
N ARG A 109 -9.21 -2.75 -1.72
CA ARG A 109 -9.23 -1.84 -2.84
C ARG A 109 -9.07 -0.41 -2.36
N TYR A 110 -8.14 0.32 -2.96
CA TYR A 110 -7.98 1.77 -2.79
C TYR A 110 -8.11 2.48 -4.13
N GLU A 111 -8.57 3.73 -4.10
CA GLU A 111 -8.57 4.63 -5.25
C GLU A 111 -7.41 5.62 -5.11
N GLY A 112 -6.62 5.73 -6.17
CA GLY A 112 -5.51 6.69 -6.27
C GLY A 112 -5.95 7.98 -6.96
N ASP A 113 -4.99 8.74 -7.45
CA ASP A 113 -5.26 9.90 -8.30
C ASP A 113 -5.63 9.48 -9.74
N GLY A 114 -6.54 10.23 -10.35
CA GLY A 114 -7.02 9.95 -11.70
C GLY A 114 -7.86 8.67 -11.77
N GLU A 115 -7.48 7.74 -12.66
CA GLU A 115 -8.17 6.45 -12.83
C GLU A 115 -7.45 5.29 -12.12
N ARG A 116 -6.44 5.60 -11.30
CA ARG A 116 -5.61 4.59 -10.65
C ARG A 116 -6.37 3.86 -9.55
N VAL A 117 -6.20 2.55 -9.51
CA VAL A 117 -6.80 1.68 -8.50
C VAL A 117 -5.73 0.75 -7.99
N SER A 118 -5.65 0.56 -6.67
CA SER A 118 -4.77 -0.44 -6.08
C SER A 118 -5.57 -1.54 -5.43
N LEU A 119 -5.13 -2.77 -5.65
CA LEU A 119 -5.67 -3.98 -5.06
C LEU A 119 -4.55 -4.62 -4.23
N VAL A 120 -4.77 -4.72 -2.92
CA VAL A 120 -3.84 -5.34 -1.98
C VAL A 120 -4.46 -6.67 -1.52
N ASP A 121 -3.98 -7.78 -2.06
CA ASP A 121 -4.39 -9.12 -1.65
C ASP A 121 -3.86 -9.40 -0.24
N LEU A 122 -4.75 -9.84 0.64
CA LEU A 122 -4.43 -10.17 2.03
C LEU A 122 -4.19 -11.68 2.15
N VAL A 123 -2.95 -12.05 2.45
CA VAL A 123 -2.54 -13.45 2.60
C VAL A 123 -2.23 -13.74 4.06
N CYS A 124 -3.06 -14.58 4.68
CA CYS A 124 -2.87 -15.05 6.04
C CYS A 124 -1.59 -15.90 6.13
N SER A 125 -0.72 -15.58 7.07
CA SER A 125 0.53 -16.31 7.34
C SER A 125 0.67 -16.65 8.81
N THR A 126 1.28 -17.79 9.11
CA THR A 126 1.64 -18.16 10.49
C THR A 126 3.02 -17.64 10.90
N SER A 127 3.67 -16.85 10.04
CA SER A 127 4.94 -16.18 10.33
C SER A 127 4.73 -14.99 11.25
N ASP A 128 5.71 -14.71 12.12
CA ASP A 128 5.72 -13.50 12.95
C ASP A 128 5.98 -12.22 12.14
N ASN A 129 6.45 -12.36 10.89
CA ASN A 129 6.80 -11.24 10.02
C ASN A 129 5.77 -11.02 8.92
N SER A 130 5.57 -9.76 8.57
CA SER A 130 4.75 -9.35 7.41
C SER A 130 5.64 -9.00 6.21
N THR A 131 5.20 -9.35 5.01
CA THR A 131 5.90 -9.04 3.76
C THR A 131 4.95 -8.41 2.76
N PHE A 132 5.46 -7.49 1.95
CA PHE A 132 4.70 -6.80 0.92
C PHE A 132 5.39 -6.92 -0.42
N THR A 133 4.67 -7.39 -1.43
CA THR A 133 5.20 -7.58 -2.79
C THR A 133 4.35 -6.87 -3.82
N PHE A 134 4.98 -6.45 -4.90
CA PHE A 134 4.30 -5.94 -6.09
C PHE A 134 4.18 -7.07 -7.11
N ASP A 135 2.97 -7.31 -7.59
CA ASP A 135 2.70 -8.39 -8.53
C ASP A 135 2.73 -7.87 -9.96
N MET A 136 1.88 -6.89 -10.27
CA MET A 136 1.76 -6.32 -11.61
C MET A 136 1.03 -4.98 -11.65
N GLU A 137 1.24 -4.25 -12.74
CA GLU A 137 0.43 -3.11 -13.17
C GLU A 137 -0.34 -3.50 -14.44
N ALA A 138 -1.67 -3.44 -14.37
CA ALA A 138 -2.53 -3.65 -15.52
C ALA A 138 -2.58 -2.38 -16.40
N PRO A 139 -2.76 -2.52 -17.73
CA PRO A 139 -2.86 -1.36 -18.64
C PRO A 139 -3.96 -0.35 -18.30
N SER A 140 -4.93 -0.73 -17.46
CA SER A 140 -6.02 0.12 -16.97
C SER A 140 -5.61 1.05 -15.82
N GLY A 141 -4.33 1.06 -15.40
CA GLY A 141 -3.89 1.78 -14.20
C GLY A 141 -4.29 1.06 -12.90
N THR A 142 -4.48 -0.26 -12.96
CA THR A 142 -4.73 -1.08 -11.77
C THR A 142 -3.41 -1.68 -11.29
N TYR A 143 -3.08 -1.48 -10.02
CA TYR A 143 -1.85 -1.98 -9.39
C TYR A 143 -2.20 -3.09 -8.41
N ASN A 144 -1.56 -4.24 -8.58
CA ASN A 144 -1.79 -5.40 -7.73
C ASN A 144 -0.58 -5.62 -6.81
N PHE A 145 -0.87 -5.82 -5.54
CA PHE A 145 0.10 -6.08 -4.50
C PHE A 145 -0.37 -7.24 -3.63
N GLU A 146 0.55 -7.90 -2.96
CA GLU A 146 0.27 -8.93 -1.97
C GLU A 146 0.85 -8.51 -0.61
N LEU A 147 0.00 -8.47 0.42
CA LEU A 147 0.40 -8.33 1.82
C LEU A 147 0.23 -9.68 2.51
N THR A 148 1.35 -10.36 2.74
CA THR A 148 1.40 -11.58 3.55
C THR A 148 1.66 -11.22 5.00
N SER A 149 0.75 -11.55 5.92
CA SER A 149 0.84 -11.15 7.33
C SER A 149 0.05 -12.08 8.26
N PRO A 150 0.47 -12.28 9.53
CA PRO A 150 -0.38 -12.92 10.54
C PRO A 150 -1.64 -12.10 10.88
N PHE A 151 -1.63 -10.80 10.62
CA PHE A 151 -2.74 -9.89 10.90
C PHE A 151 -3.80 -9.89 9.78
N ALA A 152 -3.46 -10.48 8.62
CA ALA A 152 -4.40 -10.71 7.53
C ALA A 152 -5.30 -11.94 7.75
N CYS A 153 -5.07 -12.70 8.83
CA CYS A 153 -5.87 -13.86 9.19
C CYS A 153 -7.21 -13.45 9.81
N GLU A 154 -8.25 -14.23 9.54
CA GLU A 154 -9.53 -14.07 10.21
C GLU A 154 -9.41 -14.40 11.71
N ILE A 155 -9.85 -13.48 12.55
CA ILE A 155 -9.93 -13.64 14.00
C ILE A 155 -11.38 -13.96 14.33
N ALA A 156 -11.62 -15.16 14.86
CA ALA A 156 -12.93 -15.52 15.37
C ALA A 156 -13.28 -14.62 16.56
N GLN A 157 -14.26 -13.72 16.38
CA GLN A 157 -14.82 -12.94 17.48
C GLN A 157 -15.72 -13.86 18.30
N ASN A 158 -15.12 -14.65 19.18
CA ASN A 158 -15.88 -15.33 20.21
C ASN A 158 -16.56 -14.26 21.05
N LYS A 159 -17.86 -14.08 20.82
CA LYS A 159 -18.76 -13.22 21.59
C LYS A 159 -18.58 -13.60 23.07
N SER A 160 -17.79 -12.80 23.80
CA SER A 160 -17.31 -13.00 25.18
C SER A 160 -16.03 -13.85 25.36
N SER A 161 -14.87 -13.18 25.39
CA SER A 161 -13.89 -13.37 26.46
C SER A 161 -12.86 -12.23 26.48
N SER A 162 -13.10 -11.24 27.33
CA SER A 162 -12.05 -10.40 27.88
C SER A 162 -11.05 -11.27 28.67
N THR A 163 -10.02 -11.77 28.01
CA THR A 163 -8.84 -12.30 28.72
C THR A 163 -7.71 -11.33 28.50
N SER A 164 -7.75 -10.25 29.28
CA SER A 164 -6.61 -9.40 29.56
C SER A 164 -5.52 -10.29 30.16
N THR A 165 -4.43 -10.49 29.42
CA THR A 165 -3.20 -11.09 29.93
C THR A 165 -2.70 -10.22 31.08
N THR A 166 -3.13 -10.57 32.29
CA THR A 166 -2.61 -10.07 33.55
C THR A 166 -1.24 -10.70 33.71
N SER A 167 -0.21 -9.90 33.48
CA SER A 167 1.16 -10.20 33.91
C SER A 167 1.18 -10.36 35.44
N THR A 168 1.05 -11.60 35.90
CA THR A 168 1.12 -11.97 37.31
C THR A 168 2.53 -11.76 37.84
N THR A 169 2.57 -10.98 38.90
CA THR A 169 3.71 -10.62 39.75
C THR A 169 4.22 -11.86 40.50
N THR A 170 5.52 -12.12 40.46
CA THR A 170 6.20 -13.01 41.40
C THR A 170 6.87 -12.15 42.49
N PRO A 171 6.49 -12.28 43.78
CA PRO A 171 7.23 -11.69 44.88
C PRO A 171 8.29 -12.69 45.36
N THR A 172 9.57 -12.39 45.11
CA THR A 172 10.66 -13.06 45.83
C THR A 172 11.43 -12.02 46.63
N SER A 173 11.17 -12.05 47.92
CA SER A 173 11.87 -11.35 48.99
C SER A 173 13.28 -11.91 49.16
N THR A 174 14.30 -11.05 49.06
CA THR A 174 15.53 -11.16 49.87
C THR A 174 16.13 -9.77 50.12
N THR A 175 16.08 -9.39 51.39
CA THR A 175 16.87 -8.37 52.08
C THR A 175 18.35 -8.42 51.70
N THR A 176 18.97 -7.26 51.39
CA THR A 176 20.28 -6.89 51.94
C THR A 176 20.44 -5.37 52.00
N LYS A 177 21.06 -4.97 53.11
CA LYS A 177 21.29 -3.69 53.75
C LYS A 177 22.42 -2.88 53.09
N SER A 178 22.30 -1.55 53.06
CA SER A 178 23.30 -0.54 53.50
C SER A 178 23.46 0.70 52.62
N SER A 179 23.27 1.87 53.27
CA SER A 179 24.04 3.13 53.21
C SER A 179 24.28 3.78 51.82
N SER A 180 24.04 5.06 51.57
CA SER A 180 24.38 6.24 52.38
C SER A 180 23.85 7.55 51.75
N THR A 181 23.48 8.48 52.62
CA THR A 181 23.52 9.96 52.56
C THR A 181 24.01 10.70 51.30
N THR A 182 23.21 11.66 50.79
CA THR A 182 23.46 13.14 50.72
C THR A 182 22.22 13.82 50.09
N LYS A 183 21.42 14.64 50.77
CA LYS A 183 21.55 16.06 51.22
C LYS A 183 21.43 17.12 50.09
N SER A 184 20.45 18.03 50.29
CA SER A 184 20.37 19.43 49.82
C SER A 184 19.83 19.69 48.39
N SER A 185 18.63 20.29 48.24
CA SER A 185 18.30 21.75 48.21
C SER A 185 18.66 22.40 46.86
N SER A 186 17.92 23.25 46.16
CA SER A 186 16.93 24.28 46.51
C SER A 186 16.42 24.98 45.22
N THR A 187 15.15 25.42 45.23
CA THR A 187 14.53 26.63 44.61
C THR A 187 15.21 27.49 43.52
N THR A 188 14.46 27.84 42.46
CA THR A 188 14.17 29.20 41.88
C THR A 188 13.36 29.00 40.57
N LYS A 189 12.14 29.51 40.32
CA LYS A 189 11.50 30.84 40.26
C LYS A 189 11.92 31.72 39.05
N SER A 190 10.90 32.25 38.36
CA SER A 190 10.86 33.38 37.40
C SER A 190 11.13 33.05 35.92
N SER A 191 10.61 33.74 34.90
CA SER A 191 9.43 34.59 34.56
C SER A 191 9.77 35.28 33.21
N SER A 192 8.79 35.97 32.59
CA SER A 192 8.87 36.87 31.41
C SER A 192 8.83 36.16 30.04
N THR A 193 7.83 36.31 29.16
CA THR A 193 7.18 37.48 28.51
C THR A 193 8.09 38.27 27.55
N THR A 194 7.89 38.09 26.24
CA THR A 194 8.19 39.14 25.25
C THR A 194 7.25 39.07 24.05
N LYS A 195 6.84 40.26 23.63
CA LYS A 195 5.83 40.67 22.65
C LYS A 195 6.58 41.45 21.57
N SER A 196 6.29 41.26 20.28
CA SER A 196 6.45 42.22 19.14
C SER A 196 6.21 41.43 17.84
N SER A 197 5.17 41.65 17.03
CA SER A 197 4.89 42.76 16.10
C SER A 197 5.97 43.00 15.04
N SER A 198 5.68 42.71 13.77
CA SER A 198 5.72 43.72 12.69
C SER A 198 5.33 43.12 11.32
N THR A 199 4.49 43.90 10.64
CA THR A 199 4.16 43.94 9.21
C THR A 199 5.38 44.16 8.31
N THR A 200 5.41 43.50 7.15
CA THR A 200 5.91 44.13 5.91
C THR A 200 5.30 43.52 4.65
N LYS A 201 5.04 44.43 3.72
CA LYS A 201 4.35 44.36 2.44
C LYS A 201 5.41 44.59 1.36
N SER A 202 5.44 43.79 0.28
CA SER A 202 5.96 44.09 -1.07
C SER A 202 6.03 42.76 -1.84
N SER A 203 5.34 42.49 -2.96
CA SER A 203 5.29 43.15 -4.29
C SER A 203 6.65 43.33 -4.95
N SER A 204 7.04 42.40 -5.81
CA SER A 204 7.79 42.71 -7.04
C SER A 204 7.72 41.56 -8.04
N THR A 205 6.95 41.80 -9.10
CA THR A 205 7.15 41.27 -10.45
C THR A 205 8.61 41.38 -10.89
N THR A 206 9.17 40.30 -11.44
CA THR A 206 10.32 40.38 -12.34
C THR A 206 10.07 39.54 -13.57
N LYS A 207 10.05 40.25 -14.70
CA LYS A 207 9.87 39.80 -16.08
C LYS A 207 11.25 39.92 -16.74
N SER A 208 11.86 38.81 -17.14
CA SER A 208 13.03 38.76 -18.04
C SER A 208 13.00 37.40 -18.75
N SER A 209 12.56 37.32 -20.01
CA SER A 209 13.32 37.59 -21.24
C SER A 209 14.40 36.54 -21.54
N SER A 210 14.03 35.58 -22.40
CA SER A 210 14.79 35.09 -23.57
C SER A 210 16.32 35.09 -23.54
N THR A 211 16.92 33.91 -23.70
CA THR A 211 17.98 33.74 -24.71
C THR A 211 18.12 32.28 -25.16
N THR A 212 17.97 32.10 -26.47
CA THR A 212 18.35 30.96 -27.30
C THR A 212 19.81 30.56 -27.12
N SER A 213 20.09 29.25 -27.12
CA SER A 213 21.31 28.69 -27.72
C SER A 213 21.11 27.22 -28.07
N ALA A 214 21.01 26.97 -29.37
CA ALA A 214 21.13 25.65 -29.96
C ALA A 214 22.57 25.13 -29.78
N LYS A 215 22.71 23.86 -29.38
CA LYS A 215 23.97 23.13 -29.60
C LYS A 215 23.68 21.68 -29.98
N SER A 216 23.71 21.46 -31.28
CA SER A 216 23.86 20.17 -31.95
C SER A 216 25.05 19.39 -31.39
N THR A 217 24.84 18.14 -30.99
CA THR A 217 25.94 17.15 -30.93
C THR A 217 25.44 15.75 -31.27
N LYS A 218 25.71 15.36 -32.52
CA LYS A 218 26.26 14.07 -32.97
C LYS A 218 25.47 12.78 -32.68
N SER A 219 24.71 12.39 -33.71
CA SER A 219 24.33 11.02 -34.08
C SER A 219 25.52 10.05 -33.97
N SER A 220 25.35 8.98 -33.19
CA SER A 220 26.23 7.81 -33.23
C SER A 220 25.40 6.60 -33.67
N THR A 221 25.67 6.17 -34.90
CA THR A 221 25.12 4.99 -35.55
C THR A 221 25.71 3.74 -34.89
N ILE A 222 24.89 2.98 -34.16
CA ILE A 222 25.26 1.63 -33.69
C ILE A 222 24.68 0.63 -34.69
N LYS A 223 25.57 -0.21 -35.23
CA LYS A 223 25.26 -1.31 -36.15
C LYS A 223 24.44 -2.40 -35.43
N PRO A 224 23.52 -3.11 -36.13
CA PRO A 224 22.81 -4.25 -35.57
C PRO A 224 23.78 -5.43 -35.38
N VAL A 225 23.90 -5.92 -34.15
CA VAL A 225 24.52 -7.21 -33.85
C VAL A 225 23.45 -8.29 -33.99
N THR A 226 23.67 -9.18 -34.94
CA THR A 226 22.90 -10.39 -35.17
C THR A 226 23.19 -11.39 -34.06
N THR A 227 22.24 -11.62 -33.16
CA THR A 227 22.31 -12.68 -32.15
C THR A 227 21.49 -13.89 -32.58
N THR A 228 22.18 -15.01 -32.68
CA THR A 228 21.71 -16.35 -33.05
C THR A 228 20.58 -16.86 -32.14
N GLN A 229 19.46 -17.24 -32.75
CA GLN A 229 18.35 -17.95 -32.11
C GLN A 229 18.75 -19.39 -31.77
N GLY A 230 18.87 -19.68 -30.47
CA GLY A 230 18.80 -21.04 -29.94
C GLY A 230 17.35 -21.37 -29.62
N ALA A 231 16.76 -22.31 -30.36
CA ALA A 231 15.43 -22.82 -30.11
C ALA A 231 15.39 -23.52 -28.75
N SER A 232 14.59 -23.00 -27.82
CA SER A 232 14.11 -23.73 -26.64
C SER A 232 12.60 -23.73 -26.67
N ALA A 233 12.03 -24.93 -26.62
CA ALA A 233 10.61 -25.19 -26.66
C ALA A 233 9.91 -24.55 -25.45
N VAL A 234 9.08 -23.54 -25.69
CA VAL A 234 8.21 -22.96 -24.68
C VAL A 234 6.90 -23.72 -24.71
N SER A 235 6.62 -24.44 -23.63
CA SER A 235 5.32 -25.06 -23.35
C SER A 235 4.28 -23.96 -23.17
N SER A 236 3.40 -23.79 -24.16
CA SER A 236 2.30 -22.83 -24.15
C SER A 236 1.27 -23.19 -23.08
N SER A 237 1.37 -22.56 -21.90
CA SER A 237 0.27 -22.51 -20.94
C SER A 237 -0.80 -21.57 -21.48
N ILE A 238 -1.85 -22.15 -22.07
CA ILE A 238 -3.03 -21.48 -22.66
C ILE A 238 -3.93 -20.79 -21.59
N PHE A 239 -3.53 -20.79 -20.32
CA PHE A 239 -4.34 -20.26 -19.22
C PHE A 239 -4.27 -18.73 -19.01
N GLY A 240 -3.29 -18.03 -19.60
CA GLY A 240 -3.10 -16.59 -19.34
C GLY A 240 -4.02 -15.63 -20.11
N VAL A 241 -4.57 -16.06 -21.25
CA VAL A 241 -5.35 -15.16 -22.14
C VAL A 241 -6.84 -15.15 -21.78
N LEU A 242 -7.34 -16.19 -21.10
CA LEU A 242 -8.73 -16.22 -20.67
C LEU A 242 -9.01 -15.32 -19.45
N SER A 243 -8.00 -15.04 -18.62
CA SER A 243 -8.16 -14.26 -17.38
C SER A 243 -8.39 -12.76 -17.63
N LEU A 244 -7.69 -12.15 -18.59
CA LEU A 244 -7.87 -10.72 -18.92
C LEU A 244 -9.17 -10.42 -19.66
N ALA A 245 -9.71 -11.38 -20.42
CA ALA A 245 -10.97 -11.19 -21.16
C ALA A 245 -12.21 -11.19 -20.25
N LEU A 246 -12.15 -11.90 -19.11
CA LEU A 246 -13.22 -11.90 -18.11
C LEU A 246 -13.25 -10.59 -17.30
N TYR A 247 -12.08 -9.99 -17.01
CA TYR A 247 -12.01 -8.78 -16.19
C TYR A 247 -12.51 -7.50 -16.90
N THR A 248 -12.32 -7.38 -18.21
CA THR A 248 -12.79 -6.21 -18.97
C THR A 248 -14.31 -6.19 -19.18
N LEU A 249 -14.97 -7.35 -19.13
CA LEU A 249 -16.41 -7.48 -19.37
C LEU A 249 -17.25 -7.13 -18.12
N VAL A 250 -16.69 -7.28 -16.91
CA VAL A 250 -17.34 -6.92 -15.64
C VAL A 250 -17.47 -5.39 -15.46
N ARG A 251 -16.65 -4.57 -16.11
CA ARG A 251 -16.65 -3.11 -15.95
C ARG A 251 -17.60 -2.36 -16.89
N SER A 252 -18.31 -3.06 -17.79
CA SER A 252 -19.22 -2.45 -18.78
C SER A 252 -20.71 -2.65 -18.46
N ILE A 253 -21.05 -3.11 -17.26
CA ILE A 253 -22.42 -3.22 -16.72
C ILE A 253 -22.50 -2.32 -15.49
#